data_AF-A0A2A2LSI8-F1
#
_entry.id   AF-A0A2A2LSI8-F1
#
_cell.length_a   1.000
_cell.length_b   1.000
_cell.length_c   1.000
_cell.angle_alpha   90.00
_cell.angle_beta   90.00
_cell.angle_gamma   90.00
#
_symmetry.space_group_name_H-M   'P 1'
#
loop_
_entity.id
_entity.type
_entity.pdbx_description
1 polymer ?
#
loop_
_entity_poly.entity_id
_entity_poly.type
_entity_poly.pdbx_seq_one_letter_code
_entity_poly.pdbx_strand_id
1 'polypeptide(L)'
;MSASKVIKFKYDGAAMSWIRRVAWTHFWGGREYGLQFHDQCFEPAPEVTEALRRLNLKEPHLFDARKIRLSRAHTMALHGERLPKDQWTRWEEACLFRDTYFS
;
A
#
# COMPACT_ATOMS: atom_id res chain seq x y z
N MET A 1 1.74 -2.03 -17.31
CA MET A 1 2.87 -2.08 -16.37
C MET A 1 3.11 -0.66 -15.87
N SER A 2 2.59 -0.30 -14.70
CA SER A 2 2.81 1.05 -14.15
C SER A 2 4.23 1.13 -13.60
N ALA A 3 5.00 2.11 -14.07
CA ALA A 3 6.39 2.29 -13.68
C ALA A 3 6.48 2.56 -12.18
N SER A 4 7.10 1.64 -11.44
CA SER A 4 7.39 1.79 -10.02
C SER A 4 8.40 2.92 -9.83
N LYS A 5 7.91 4.14 -9.53
CA LYS A 5 8.78 5.23 -9.10
C LYS A 5 9.46 4.81 -7.79
N VAL A 6 10.78 4.71 -7.82
CA VAL A 6 11.62 4.34 -6.67
C VAL A 6 11.42 5.38 -5.56
N ILE A 7 10.89 4.96 -4.41
CA ILE A 7 10.79 5.83 -3.22
C ILE A 7 12.19 6.18 -2.74
N LYS A 8 12.43 7.46 -2.43
CA LYS A 8 13.63 7.88 -1.71
C LYS A 8 13.31 8.06 -0.24
N PHE A 9 13.71 7.10 0.59
CA PHE A 9 13.60 7.25 2.03
C PHE A 9 14.64 8.25 2.56
N LYS A 10 14.29 9.04 3.58
CA LYS A 10 15.25 9.93 4.27
C LYS A 10 16.49 9.19 4.77
N TYR A 11 16.31 7.93 5.20
CA TYR A 11 17.38 7.02 5.55
C TYR A 11 17.30 5.78 4.67
N ASP A 12 18.19 5.67 3.68
CA ASP A 12 18.15 4.61 2.67
C ASP A 12 19.41 3.74 2.63
N GLY A 13 20.09 3.57 3.77
CA GLY A 13 21.19 2.65 3.90
C GLY A 13 20.75 1.18 3.72
N ALA A 14 21.67 0.32 3.27
CA ALA A 14 21.41 -1.10 3.03
C ALA A 14 20.77 -1.82 4.24
N ALA A 15 21.24 -1.51 5.45
CA ALA A 15 20.67 -2.04 6.69
C ALA A 15 19.21 -1.63 6.90
N MET A 16 18.87 -0.35 6.69
CA MET A 16 17.48 0.13 6.82
C MET A 16 16.56 -0.46 5.76
N SER A 17 17.05 -0.63 4.53
CA SER A 17 16.30 -1.32 3.48
C SER A 17 16.04 -2.78 3.82
N TRP A 18 17.02 -3.48 4.39
CA TRP A 18 16.83 -4.84 4.90
C TRP A 18 15.83 -4.90 6.06
N ILE A 19 15.95 -4.01 7.06
CA ILE A 19 15.02 -3.94 8.20
C ILE A 19 13.59 -3.70 7.71
N ARG A 20 13.37 -2.77 6.78
CA ARG A 20 12.04 -2.51 6.21
C ARG A 20 11.47 -3.72 5.50
N ARG A 21 12.29 -4.40 4.69
CA ARG A 21 11.87 -5.61 3.97
C ARG A 21 11.51 -6.73 4.96
N VAL A 22 12.33 -6.96 5.98
CA VAL A 22 12.05 -7.95 7.04
C VAL A 22 10.77 -7.58 7.78
N ALA A 23 10.61 -6.32 8.16
CA ALA A 23 9.43 -5.87 8.87
C ALA A 23 8.15 -6.07 8.07
N TRP A 24 8.16 -5.70 6.80
CA TRP A 24 7.06 -5.95 5.88
C TRP A 24 6.82 -7.45 5.63
N THR A 25 7.90 -8.25 5.56
CA THR A 25 7.80 -9.68 5.25
C THR A 25 7.32 -10.52 6.43
N HIS A 26 7.57 -10.09 7.67
CA HIS A 26 7.30 -10.94 8.83
C HIS A 26 6.31 -10.36 9.83
N PHE A 27 6.17 -9.03 9.89
CA PHE A 27 5.31 -8.37 10.88
C PHE A 27 4.08 -7.69 10.29
N TRP A 28 3.94 -7.65 8.95
CA TRP A 28 2.79 -7.05 8.29
C TRP A 28 1.91 -8.08 7.56
N GLY A 29 0.70 -8.30 8.09
CA GLY A 29 -0.27 -9.25 7.52
C GLY A 29 -1.11 -8.71 6.36
N GLY A 30 -1.09 -7.40 6.09
CA GLY A 30 -1.94 -6.79 5.05
C GLY A 30 -1.73 -7.37 3.64
N ARG A 31 -0.51 -7.84 3.35
CA ARG A 31 -0.18 -8.53 2.09
C ARG A 31 -1.03 -9.79 1.85
N GLU A 32 -1.46 -10.46 2.92
CA GLU A 32 -2.24 -11.71 2.84
C GLU A 32 -3.68 -11.46 2.36
N TYR A 33 -4.10 -10.20 2.40
CA TYR A 33 -5.36 -9.69 1.86
C TYR A 33 -5.17 -8.95 0.52
N GLY A 34 -3.93 -8.91 0.03
CA GLY A 34 -3.54 -8.21 -1.19
C GLY A 34 -3.62 -6.68 -1.04
N LEU A 35 -3.49 -6.16 0.19
CA LEU A 35 -3.34 -4.73 0.43
C LEU A 35 -1.95 -4.25 0.00
N GLN A 36 -1.87 -2.99 -0.39
CA GLN A 36 -0.60 -2.28 -0.55
C GLN A 36 -0.26 -1.55 0.76
N PHE A 37 1.02 -1.25 1.01
CA PHE A 37 1.43 -0.77 2.33
C PHE A 37 0.75 0.56 2.71
N HIS A 38 0.52 1.43 1.73
CA HIS A 38 -0.15 2.72 1.93
C HIS A 38 -1.67 2.61 2.17
N ASP A 39 -2.30 1.46 1.88
CA ASP A 39 -3.73 1.27 2.10
C ASP A 39 -4.09 1.38 3.60
N GLN A 40 -3.10 1.24 4.49
CA GLN A 40 -3.20 1.43 5.94
C GLN A 40 -3.26 2.89 6.40
N CYS A 41 -3.02 3.87 5.51
CA CYS A 41 -3.03 5.27 5.91
C CYS A 41 -4.43 5.68 6.37
N PHE A 42 -4.51 6.26 7.57
CA PHE A 42 -5.75 6.64 8.22
C PHE A 42 -6.36 7.88 7.58
N GLU A 43 -7.58 7.75 7.04
CA GLU A 43 -8.23 8.80 6.24
C GLU A 43 -8.54 10.11 7.01
N PRO A 44 -8.88 10.11 8.32
CA PRO A 44 -9.11 11.35 9.07
C PRO A 44 -7.89 12.27 9.21
N ALA A 45 -6.69 11.82 8.85
CA ALA A 45 -5.55 12.71 8.76
C ALA A 45 -5.72 13.67 7.54
N PRO A 46 -5.66 15.00 7.72
CA PRO A 46 -5.87 15.96 6.63
C PRO A 46 -4.95 15.72 5.42
N GLU A 47 -3.71 15.32 5.67
CA GLU A 47 -2.72 14.97 4.64
C GLU A 47 -3.16 13.78 3.78
N VAL A 48 -3.77 12.76 4.39
CA VAL A 48 -4.25 11.56 3.71
C VAL A 48 -5.50 11.90 2.89
N THR A 49 -6.43 12.67 3.46
CA THR A 49 -7.63 13.13 2.74
C THR A 49 -7.25 13.93 1.50
N GLU A 50 -6.33 14.88 1.60
CA GLU A 50 -5.90 15.69 0.44
C GLU A 50 -5.13 14.85 -0.59
N ALA A 51 -4.27 13.93 -0.14
CA ALA A 51 -3.58 13.01 -1.04
C ALA A 51 -4.57 12.12 -1.83
N LEU A 52 -5.59 11.59 -1.16
CA LEU A 52 -6.66 10.81 -1.80
C LEU A 52 -7.52 11.65 -2.75
N ARG A 53 -7.82 12.91 -2.41
CA ARG A 53 -8.52 13.85 -3.30
C ARG A 53 -7.71 14.07 -4.59
N ARG A 54 -6.41 14.33 -4.47
CA ARG A 54 -5.51 14.52 -5.63
C ARG A 54 -5.35 13.24 -6.45
N LEU A 55 -5.28 12.08 -5.79
CA LEU A 55 -5.26 10.78 -6.45
C LEU A 55 -6.51 10.58 -7.30
N ASN A 56 -7.70 10.83 -6.73
CA ASN A 56 -8.96 10.70 -7.45
C ASN A 56 -9.05 11.66 -8.65
N LEU A 57 -8.45 12.85 -8.57
CA LEU A 57 -8.43 13.81 -9.68
C LEU A 57 -7.41 13.48 -10.77
N LYS A 58 -6.21 13.00 -10.41
CA LYS A 58 -5.14 12.71 -11.39
C LYS A 58 -5.27 11.33 -12.01
N GLU A 59 -5.57 10.31 -11.19
CA GLU A 59 -5.59 8.90 -11.59
C GLU A 59 -6.80 8.17 -10.96
N PRO A 60 -8.03 8.43 -11.44
CA PRO A 60 -9.26 7.88 -10.84
C PRO A 60 -9.26 6.35 -10.76
N HIS A 61 -8.71 5.68 -11.78
CA HIS A 61 -8.62 4.22 -11.83
C HIS A 61 -7.77 3.63 -10.70
N LEU A 62 -6.74 4.33 -10.22
CA LEU A 62 -5.94 3.88 -9.07
C LEU A 62 -6.66 4.11 -7.75
N PHE A 63 -7.45 5.19 -7.66
CA PHE A 63 -8.34 5.43 -6.52
C PHE A 63 -9.39 4.32 -6.40
N ASP A 64 -10.03 3.93 -7.50
CA ASP A 64 -11.02 2.84 -7.50
C ASP A 64 -10.36 1.48 -7.23
N ALA A 65 -9.18 1.22 -7.78
CA ALA A 65 -8.41 0.01 -7.47
C ALA A 65 -8.10 -0.11 -5.97
N ARG A 66 -7.81 1.02 -5.29
CA ARG A 66 -7.65 1.04 -3.83
C ARG A 66 -8.94 0.65 -3.11
N LYS A 67 -10.09 1.20 -3.49
CA LYS A 67 -11.38 0.84 -2.88
C LYS A 67 -11.66 -0.65 -3.01
N ILE A 68 -11.42 -1.23 -4.20
CA ILE A 68 -11.60 -2.66 -4.44
C ILE A 68 -10.72 -3.50 -3.51
N ARG A 69 -9.43 -3.15 -3.35
CA ARG A 69 -8.52 -3.84 -2.42
C ARG A 69 -9.03 -3.76 -0.98
N LEU A 70 -9.45 -2.59 -0.53
CA LEU A 70 -9.96 -2.38 0.84
C LEU A 70 -11.24 -3.17 1.10
N SER A 71 -12.22 -3.10 0.19
CA SER A 71 -13.47 -3.85 0.33
C SER A 71 -13.22 -5.36 0.35
N ARG A 72 -12.37 -5.87 -0.55
CA ARG A 72 -11.98 -7.29 -0.55
C ARG A 72 -11.32 -7.70 0.76
N ALA A 73 -10.33 -6.92 1.23
CA ALA A 73 -9.63 -7.20 2.47
C ALA A 73 -10.59 -7.22 3.67
N HIS A 74 -11.54 -6.28 3.72
CA HIS A 74 -12.56 -6.23 4.75
C HIS A 74 -13.44 -7.47 4.75
N THR A 75 -14.00 -7.85 3.59
CA THR A 75 -14.83 -9.06 3.44
C THR A 75 -14.06 -10.31 3.89
N MET A 76 -12.83 -10.50 3.40
CA MET A 76 -12.02 -11.66 3.76
C MET A 76 -11.70 -11.71 5.26
N ALA A 77 -11.37 -10.56 5.86
CA ALA A 77 -11.10 -10.47 7.30
C ALA A 77 -12.34 -10.83 8.12
N LEU A 78 -13.54 -10.40 7.70
CA LEU A 78 -14.80 -10.78 8.36
C LEU A 78 -15.07 -12.29 8.30
N HIS A 79 -14.71 -12.94 7.19
CA HIS A 79 -14.91 -14.38 7.00
C HIS A 79 -13.76 -15.24 7.54
N GLY A 80 -12.69 -14.64 8.08
CA GLY A 80 -11.50 -15.39 8.50
C GLY A 80 -10.70 -15.99 7.34
N GLU A 81 -10.91 -15.49 6.13
CA GLU A 81 -10.27 -15.97 4.90
C GLU A 81 -8.98 -15.20 4.60
N ARG A 82 -8.10 -15.80 3.78
CA ARG A 82 -6.85 -15.20 3.31
C ARG A 82 -6.63 -15.55 1.84
N LEU A 83 -5.88 -14.72 1.13
CA LEU A 83 -5.55 -15.02 -0.27
C LEU A 83 -4.60 -16.22 -0.34
N PRO A 84 -4.66 -16.98 -1.44
CA PRO A 84 -3.58 -17.89 -1.81
C PRO A 84 -2.22 -17.18 -1.80
N LYS A 85 -1.16 -17.87 -1.34
CA LYS A 85 0.17 -17.26 -1.13
C LYS A 85 0.78 -16.62 -2.39
N ASP A 86 0.46 -17.16 -3.56
CA ASP A 86 0.89 -16.65 -4.87
C ASP A 86 0.25 -15.29 -5.23
N GLN A 87 -0.87 -14.95 -4.58
CA GLN A 87 -1.59 -13.69 -4.79
C GLN A 87 -1.28 -12.63 -3.72
N TRP A 88 -0.36 -12.92 -2.80
CA TRP A 88 0.05 -11.95 -1.80
C TRP A 88 0.81 -10.81 -2.46
N THR A 89 0.53 -9.58 -2.03
CA THR A 89 1.24 -8.40 -2.54
C THR A 89 2.73 -8.58 -2.35
N ARG A 90 3.52 -8.26 -3.38
CA ARG A 90 4.99 -8.36 -3.31
C ARG A 90 5.62 -7.07 -2.81
N TRP A 91 6.85 -7.15 -2.31
CA TRP A 91 7.56 -6.00 -1.74
C TRP A 91 7.71 -4.88 -2.77
N GLU A 92 7.96 -5.25 -4.02
CA GLU A 92 8.14 -4.33 -5.15
C GLU A 92 6.85 -3.56 -5.50
N GLU A 93 5.69 -4.12 -5.16
CA GLU A 93 4.35 -3.57 -5.44
C GLU A 93 3.78 -2.77 -4.27
N ALA A 94 4.18 -3.11 -3.04
CA ALA A 94 3.62 -2.54 -1.82
C ALA A 94 3.96 -1.05 -1.61
N CYS A 95 4.94 -0.53 -2.34
CA CYS A 95 5.63 0.72 -2.05
C CYS A 95 5.06 1.99 -2.72
N LEU A 96 4.13 1.92 -3.66
CA LEU A 96 3.76 3.10 -4.45
C LEU A 96 2.64 3.89 -3.78
N PHE A 97 2.86 5.16 -3.39
CA PHE A 97 1.89 6.29 -3.51
C PHE A 97 2.31 7.56 -2.75
N ARG A 98 3.20 7.47 -1.77
CA ARG A 98 3.36 8.53 -0.77
C ARG A 98 3.95 9.85 -1.33
N ASP A 99 5.00 9.79 -2.14
CA ASP A 99 5.76 11.04 -2.40
C ASP A 99 5.14 11.97 -3.45
N THR A 100 4.25 11.48 -4.33
CA THR A 100 3.71 12.34 -5.42
C THR A 100 2.49 13.16 -4.99
N TYR A 101 1.81 12.76 -3.91
CA TYR A 101 0.49 13.30 -3.54
C TYR A 101 0.44 13.92 -2.15
N PHE A 102 1.38 13.57 -1.27
CA PHE A 102 1.52 14.14 0.08
C PHE A 102 2.44 15.38 0.14
N SER A 103 2.96 15.85 -1.00
CA SER A 103 3.82 17.04 -1.11
C SER A 103 3.04 18.35 -1.25
#